data_AF-A0A0G0P7T3-F1
#
_entry.id   AF-A0A0G0P7T3-F1
#
_cell.length_a   1.000
_cell.length_b   1.000
_cell.length_c   1.000
_cell.angle_alpha   90.00
_cell.angle_beta   90.00
_cell.angle_gamma   90.00
#
_symmetry.space_group_name_H-M   'P 1'
#
loop_
_entity.id
_entity.type
_entity.pdbx_description
1 polymer ?
#
loop_
_entity_poly.entity_id
_entity_poly.type
_entity_poly.pdbx_seq_one_letter_code
_entity_poly.pdbx_strand_id
1 'polypeptide(L)'
;MTVQKMNIQINIENKIVTINLLDKKKVIDDVTITEEHRLSEDLLPTMVALLKKNKMTTQDVKKMILQSDMGDNFTTHRIAASVANAFNWAIKN
;
A
#
# COMPACT_ATOMS: atom_id res chain seq x y z
N MET A 1 19.21 -19.05 1.12
CA MET A 1 17.85 -18.99 0.54
C MET A 1 17.49 -17.53 0.37
N THR A 2 17.29 -17.06 -0.85
CA THR A 2 16.90 -15.66 -1.09
C THR A 2 15.41 -15.53 -0.78
N VAL A 3 15.05 -14.88 0.33
CA VAL A 3 13.65 -14.59 0.66
C VAL A 3 13.08 -13.70 -0.43
N GLN A 4 12.03 -14.16 -1.12
CA GLN A 4 11.38 -13.40 -2.18
C GLN A 4 10.52 -12.31 -1.54
N LYS A 5 10.97 -11.06 -1.59
CA LYS A 5 10.26 -9.93 -0.99
C LYS A 5 9.09 -9.46 -1.87
N MET A 6 7.95 -9.21 -1.24
CA MET A 6 6.71 -8.73 -1.87
C MET A 6 6.71 -7.21 -2.05
N ASN A 7 5.83 -6.67 -2.88
CA ASN A 7 5.54 -5.23 -2.88
C ASN A 7 4.14 -4.97 -2.33
N ILE A 8 3.94 -3.80 -1.74
CA ILE A 8 2.61 -3.26 -1.48
C ILE A 8 2.32 -2.21 -2.56
N GLN A 9 1.13 -2.20 -3.12
CA GLN A 9 0.69 -1.15 -4.02
C GLN A 9 -0.57 -0.48 -3.45
N ILE A 10 -0.53 0.83 -3.28
CA ILE A 10 -1.73 1.64 -3.10
C ILE A 10 -2.19 2.03 -4.50
N ASN A 11 -3.38 1.55 -4.89
CA ASN A 11 -4.05 1.92 -6.13
C ASN A 11 -5.17 2.92 -5.82
N ILE A 12 -5.20 4.05 -6.50
CA ILE A 12 -6.30 5.01 -6.46
C ILE A 12 -6.88 5.07 -7.86
N GLU A 13 -8.12 4.62 -8.02
CA GLU A 13 -8.82 4.62 -9.30
C GLU A 13 -10.27 5.02 -9.08
N ASN A 14 -10.76 6.02 -9.82
CA ASN A 14 -12.11 6.56 -9.65
C ASN A 14 -12.48 6.89 -8.18
N LYS A 15 -11.52 7.48 -7.43
CA LYS A 15 -11.61 7.78 -5.98
C LYS A 15 -11.69 6.57 -5.04
N ILE A 16 -11.60 5.36 -5.55
CA ILE A 16 -11.57 4.13 -4.76
C ILE A 16 -10.11 3.82 -4.45
N VAL A 17 -9.81 3.58 -3.18
CA VAL A 17 -8.46 3.19 -2.76
C VAL A 17 -8.42 1.69 -2.52
N THR A 18 -7.46 1.01 -3.15
CA THR A 18 -7.21 -0.42 -2.93
C THR A 18 -5.76 -0.62 -2.53
N ILE A 19 -5.54 -1.42 -1.48
CA ILE A 19 -4.20 -1.84 -1.05
C ILE A 19 -3.98 -3.26 -1.57
N ASN A 20 -3.09 -3.40 -2.54
CA ASN A 20 -2.72 -4.67 -3.17
C ASN A 20 -1.42 -5.20 -2.56
N LEU A 21 -1.41 -6.49 -2.23
CA LEU A 21 -0.18 -7.24 -1.96
C LEU A 21 0.27 -7.92 -3.26
N LEU A 22 1.50 -7.64 -3.68
CA LEU A 22 2.04 -8.09 -4.96
C LEU A 22 3.21 -9.05 -4.79
N ASP A 23 3.13 -10.21 -5.41
CA ASP A 23 4.29 -11.03 -5.74
C ASP A 23 4.80 -10.63 -7.13
N LYS A 24 5.94 -9.93 -7.15
CA LYS A 24 6.51 -9.26 -8.34
C LYS A 24 5.52 -8.26 -8.96
N LYS A 25 4.65 -8.73 -9.85
CA LYS A 25 3.63 -7.96 -10.56
C LYS A 25 2.23 -8.59 -10.44
N LYS A 26 2.11 -9.74 -9.79
CA LYS A 26 0.83 -10.44 -9.62
C LYS A 26 0.22 -10.04 -8.29
N VAL A 27 -1.03 -9.61 -8.31
CA VAL A 27 -1.83 -9.42 -7.09
C VAL A 27 -2.09 -10.78 -6.47
N ILE A 28 -1.70 -10.95 -5.21
CA ILE A 28 -1.92 -12.19 -4.45
C ILE A 28 -3.01 -12.04 -3.39
N ASP A 29 -3.25 -10.82 -2.92
CA ASP A 29 -4.35 -10.46 -2.03
C ASP A 29 -4.57 -8.94 -2.12
N ASP A 30 -5.76 -8.47 -1.77
CA ASP A 30 -6.11 -7.05 -1.79
C ASP A 30 -7.17 -6.70 -0.75
N VAL A 31 -7.33 -5.40 -0.53
CA VAL A 31 -8.38 -4.84 0.31
C VAL A 31 -8.71 -3.43 -0.15
N THR A 32 -10.00 -3.16 -0.33
CA THR A 32 -10.53 -1.86 -0.72
C THR A 32 -10.92 -1.04 0.51
N ILE A 33 -10.50 0.23 0.53
CA ILE A 33 -10.96 1.25 1.47
C ILE A 33 -12.03 2.07 0.75
N THR A 34 -13.28 1.85 1.11
CA THR A 34 -14.45 2.46 0.44
C THR A 34 -14.79 3.86 0.93
N GLU A 35 -14.28 4.27 2.09
CA GLU A 35 -14.55 5.60 2.67
C GLU A 35 -13.38 6.57 2.45
N GLU A 36 -13.55 7.47 1.48
CA GLU A 36 -12.52 8.44 1.04
C GLU A 36 -11.97 9.31 2.19
N HIS A 37 -12.82 9.67 3.16
CA HIS A 37 -12.45 10.56 4.27
C HIS A 37 -11.65 9.88 5.39
N ARG A 38 -11.56 8.55 5.39
CA ARG A 38 -10.89 7.80 6.46
C ARG A 38 -9.56 7.20 6.04
N LEU A 39 -9.07 7.53 4.85
CA LEU A 39 -7.82 6.98 4.34
C LEU A 39 -6.66 7.17 5.33
N SER A 40 -6.51 8.35 5.93
CA SER A 40 -5.44 8.61 6.90
C SER A 40 -5.49 7.72 8.13
N GLU A 41 -6.69 7.31 8.54
CA GLU A 41 -6.91 6.43 9.69
C GLU A 41 -6.74 4.96 9.32
N ASP A 42 -7.32 4.57 8.18
CA ASP A 42 -7.51 3.17 7.84
C ASP A 42 -6.35 2.59 7.03
N LEU A 43 -5.55 3.40 6.33
CA LEU A 43 -4.49 2.91 5.43
C LEU A 43 -3.48 1.99 6.14
N LEU A 44 -2.88 2.47 7.24
CA LEU A 44 -1.85 1.71 7.96
C LEU A 44 -2.42 0.48 8.68
N PRO A 45 -3.53 0.57 9.46
CA PRO A 45 -4.16 -0.59 10.06
C PRO A 45 -4.57 -1.65 9.03
N THR A 46 -5.17 -1.22 7.91
CA THR A 46 -5.61 -2.11 6.83
C THR A 46 -4.42 -2.81 6.18
N MET A 47 -3.33 -2.09 5.91
CA MET A 47 -2.09 -2.67 5.42
C MET A 47 -1.53 -3.73 6.38
N VAL A 48 -1.48 -3.43 7.68
CA VAL A 48 -0.99 -4.38 8.70
C VAL A 48 -1.88 -5.62 8.78
N ALA A 49 -3.20 -5.44 8.69
CA ALA A 49 -4.15 -6.55 8.67
C ALA A 49 -3.95 -7.45 7.43
N LEU A 50 -3.76 -6.84 6.24
CA LEU A 50 -3.48 -7.56 5.00
C LEU A 50 -2.19 -8.40 5.11
N LEU A 51 -1.12 -7.84 5.67
CA LEU A 51 0.12 -8.58 5.89
C LEU A 51 -0.07 -9.74 6.88
N LYS A 52 -0.72 -9.48 8.03
CA LYS A 52 -0.99 -10.51 9.04
C LYS A 52 -1.84 -11.66 8.50
N LYS A 53 -2.87 -11.37 7.70
CA LYS A 53 -3.70 -12.37 7.01
C LYS A 53 -2.85 -13.31 6.14
N ASN A 54 -1.80 -12.77 5.53
CA ASN A 54 -0.86 -13.52 4.68
C ASN A 54 0.36 -14.07 5.45
N LYS A 55 0.36 -14.01 6.79
CA LYS A 55 1.48 -14.46 7.66
C LYS A 55 2.80 -13.73 7.36
N MET A 56 2.70 -12.46 6.97
CA MET A 56 3.82 -11.62 6.58
C MET A 56 4.06 -10.50 7.59
N THR A 57 5.26 -9.94 7.56
CA THR A 57 5.66 -8.76 8.30
C THR A 57 6.14 -7.65 7.33
N THR A 58 6.38 -6.45 7.85
CA THR A 58 6.94 -5.35 7.05
C THR A 58 8.35 -5.66 6.51
N GLN A 59 9.11 -6.57 7.14
CA GLN A 59 10.45 -6.96 6.68
C GLN A 59 10.43 -7.77 5.37
N ASP A 60 9.31 -8.43 5.10
CA ASP A 60 9.06 -9.21 3.89
C ASP A 60 8.65 -8.32 2.71
N VAL A 61 8.42 -7.04 2.94
CA VAL A 61 8.06 -6.05 1.93
C VAL A 61 9.33 -5.38 1.40
N LYS A 62 9.46 -5.37 0.07
CA LYS A 62 10.56 -4.75 -0.67
C LYS A 62 10.37 -3.25 -0.85
N LYS A 63 9.14 -2.83 -1.12
CA LYS A 63 8.74 -1.44 -1.32
C LYS A 63 7.22 -1.29 -1.35
N MET A 64 6.78 -0.07 -1.13
CA MET A 64 5.44 0.41 -1.41
C MET A 64 5.42 1.20 -2.72
N ILE A 65 4.37 1.05 -3.51
CA ILE A 65 4.18 1.70 -4.81
C ILE A 65 2.85 2.44 -4.77
N LEU A 66 2.80 3.67 -5.29
CA LEU A 66 1.55 4.38 -5.54
C LEU A 66 1.24 4.32 -7.04
N GLN A 67 0.03 3.91 -7.39
CA GLN A 67 -0.57 4.09 -8.71
C GLN A 67 -1.87 4.87 -8.53
N SER A 68 -2.07 5.92 -9.31
CA SER A 68 -3.19 6.84 -9.14
C SER A 68 -3.60 7.43 -10.49
N ASP A 69 -4.88 7.34 -10.84
CA ASP A 69 -5.48 8.11 -11.93
C ASP A 69 -5.82 9.55 -11.50
N MET A 70 -5.86 9.80 -10.19
CA MET A 70 -6.03 11.11 -9.58
C MET A 70 -4.71 11.88 -9.55
N GLY A 71 -4.75 13.17 -9.86
CA GLY A 71 -3.57 14.06 -9.80
C GLY A 71 -3.21 14.53 -8.39
N ASP A 72 -2.05 15.17 -8.26
CA ASP A 72 -1.41 15.59 -7.00
C ASP A 72 -2.25 16.54 -6.11
N ASN A 73 -3.24 17.22 -6.70
CA ASN A 73 -4.17 18.08 -5.97
C ASN A 73 -5.19 17.31 -5.12
N PHE A 74 -5.29 15.99 -5.32
CA PHE A 74 -6.19 15.13 -4.57
C PHE A 74 -5.61 14.78 -3.20
N THR A 75 -6.32 15.09 -2.11
CA THR A 75 -5.85 14.87 -0.73
C THR A 75 -5.45 13.42 -0.49
N THR A 76 -6.27 12.47 -0.94
CA THR A 76 -6.04 11.02 -0.85
C THR A 76 -4.75 10.62 -1.55
N HIS A 77 -4.45 11.20 -2.73
CA HIS A 77 -3.20 10.98 -3.44
C HIS A 77 -2.01 11.43 -2.59
N ARG A 78 -2.07 12.65 -2.02
CA ARG A 78 -0.98 13.19 -1.19
C ARG A 78 -0.72 12.33 0.04
N ILE A 79 -1.78 11.87 0.72
CA ILE A 79 -1.67 10.96 1.86
C ILE A 79 -0.98 9.66 1.44
N ALA A 80 -1.47 9.02 0.38
CA ALA A 80 -0.89 7.76 -0.11
C ALA A 80 0.58 7.92 -0.52
N ALA A 81 0.92 9.02 -1.19
CA ALA A 81 2.29 9.33 -1.60
C ALA A 81 3.21 9.54 -0.39
N SER A 82 2.77 10.30 0.60
CA SER A 82 3.51 10.51 1.85
C SER A 82 3.78 9.20 2.59
N VAL A 83 2.78 8.32 2.71
CA VAL A 83 2.97 7.02 3.36
C VAL A 83 3.90 6.12 2.56
N ALA A 84 3.72 6.01 1.25
CA ALA A 84 4.59 5.19 0.40
C ALA A 84 6.05 5.65 0.47
N ASN A 85 6.29 6.96 0.45
CA ASN A 85 7.62 7.54 0.57
C ASN A 85 8.23 7.28 1.95
N ALA A 86 7.49 7.51 3.03
CA ALA A 86 7.95 7.26 4.39
C ALA A 86 8.29 5.77 4.62
N PHE A 87 7.42 4.87 4.15
CA PHE A 87 7.66 3.42 4.24
C PHE A 87 8.92 3.02 3.46
N ASN A 88 9.04 3.48 2.22
CA ASN A 88 10.20 3.18 1.38
C ASN A 88 11.52 3.75 1.94
N TRP A 89 11.46 4.89 2.63
CA TRP A 89 12.61 5.43 3.33
C TRP A 89 12.98 4.55 4.54
N ALA A 90 11.97 4.15 5.33
CA ALA A 90 12.17 3.36 6.55
C ALA A 90 12.72 1.95 6.29
N ILE A 91 12.42 1.32 5.15
CA ILE A 91 12.95 -0.03 4.82
C ILE A 91 14.29 -0.01 4.09
N LYS A 92 14.75 1.17 3.63
CA LYS A 92 16.05 1.36 2.99
C LYS A 92 17.16 1.66 3.99
N ASN A 93 16.80 2.18 5.16
CA ASN A 93 17.69 2.54 6.27
C ASN A 93 17.49 1.55 7.43
#